data_AF-A0A975P924-F1
#
_entry.id   AF-A0A975P924-F1
#
_cell.length_a   1.000
_cell.length_b   1.000
_cell.length_c   1.000
_cell.angle_alpha   90.00
_cell.angle_beta   90.00
_cell.angle_gamma   90.00
#
_symmetry.space_group_name_H-M   'P 1'
#
loop_
_entity.id
_entity.type
_entity.pdbx_description
1 polymer ?
#
loop_
_entity_poly.entity_id
_entity_poly.type
_entity_poly.pdbx_seq_one_letter_code
_entity_poly.pdbx_strand_id
1 'polypeptide(L)'
;MSVSFVMPALALALLLPVPLVAQTSPPFDPLTRAEIKALRQGVERCWNTAKLSRAALEADIVVAVWLRPDGTVIEDSIALIKSRSGDDEAVAQAYDAAHRALLVCGKTGLPVPLDKYATWRELEMSFGNSGRTK
;
A
#
# COMPACT_ATOMS: atom_id res chain seq x y z
N MET A 1 -1.87 -4.32 9.34
CA MET A 1 -1.91 -3.86 7.94
C MET A 1 -0.49 -3.87 7.42
N SER A 2 -0.26 -4.27 6.18
CA SER A 2 1.08 -4.22 5.55
C SER A 2 0.97 -3.56 4.19
N VAL A 3 2.04 -2.89 3.73
CA VAL A 3 2.08 -2.24 2.42
C VAL A 3 3.15 -2.91 1.58
N SER A 4 2.79 -3.29 0.36
CA SER A 4 3.67 -3.81 -0.67
C SER A 4 3.59 -2.91 -1.90
N PHE A 5 4.67 -2.85 -2.66
CA PHE A 5 4.77 -2.01 -3.86
C PHE A 5 4.75 -2.92 -5.08
N VAL A 6 4.06 -2.49 -6.13
CA VAL A 6 4.10 -3.17 -7.43
C VAL A 6 5.49 -2.93 -8.01
N MET A 7 6.43 -3.85 -7.77
CA MET A 7 7.76 -3.76 -8.39
C MET A 7 7.59 -4.02 -9.89
N PRO A 8 8.02 -3.10 -10.79
CA PRO A 8 8.17 -3.46 -12.19
C PRO A 8 9.30 -4.48 -12.27
N ALA A 9 9.01 -5.65 -12.86
CA ALA A 9 10.01 -6.68 -13.12
C ALA A 9 11.08 -6.11 -14.05
N LEU A 10 12.25 -5.75 -13.53
CA LEU A 10 13.39 -5.36 -14.35
C LEU A 10 13.99 -6.59 -15.03
N ALA A 11 14.06 -6.51 -16.37
CA ALA A 11 14.67 -7.51 -17.24
C ALA A 11 16.15 -7.75 -16.89
N LEU A 12 16.57 -9.02 -16.98
CA LEU A 12 17.92 -9.49 -16.72
C LEU A 12 18.89 -8.96 -17.79
N ALA A 13 19.78 -8.03 -17.44
CA ALA A 13 20.87 -7.58 -18.31
C ALA A 13 22.18 -8.31 -17.93
N LEU A 14 22.73 -9.10 -18.87
CA LEU A 14 24.01 -9.79 -18.74
C LEU A 14 25.20 -8.84 -19.00
N LEU A 15 26.16 -8.84 -18.06
CA LEU A 15 27.62 -8.63 -18.17
C LEU A 15 28.18 -7.43 -18.96
N LEU A 16 28.39 -6.29 -18.28
CA LEU A 16 29.48 -5.33 -18.54
C LEU A 16 29.97 -4.69 -17.22
N PRO A 17 31.28 -4.40 -17.03
CA PRO A 17 31.78 -3.64 -15.87
C PRO A 17 31.46 -2.15 -16.05
N VAL A 18 30.55 -1.62 -15.24
CA VAL A 18 30.15 -0.20 -15.26
C VAL A 18 31.17 0.63 -14.47
N PRO A 19 31.74 1.71 -15.02
CA PRO A 19 32.60 2.62 -14.25
C PRO A 19 31.77 3.36 -13.20
N LEU A 20 32.42 3.89 -12.16
CA LEU A 20 31.80 4.63 -11.05
C LEU A 20 31.02 5.86 -11.58
N VAL A 21 29.74 5.68 -11.88
CA VAL A 21 28.81 6.76 -12.23
C VAL A 21 28.27 7.35 -10.93
N ALA A 22 28.12 8.67 -10.93
CA ALA A 22 27.52 9.50 -9.90
C ALA A 22 26.36 8.82 -9.16
N GLN A 23 26.14 9.23 -7.90
CA GLN A 23 24.95 8.89 -7.12
C GLN A 23 23.70 9.55 -7.74
N THR A 24 23.35 9.20 -8.97
CA THR A 24 21.96 9.19 -9.39
C THR A 24 21.34 8.05 -8.60
N SER A 25 20.64 8.39 -7.52
CA SER A 25 19.69 7.47 -6.88
C SER A 25 18.99 6.67 -7.98
N PRO A 26 19.05 5.33 -7.97
CA PRO A 26 18.34 4.54 -8.96
C PRO A 26 16.88 5.00 -9.03
N PRO A 27 16.23 4.97 -10.21
CA PRO A 27 14.84 5.44 -10.40
C PRO A 27 13.78 4.71 -9.54
N PHE A 28 14.22 3.82 -8.64
CA PHE A 28 13.44 2.96 -7.76
C PHE A 28 14.10 2.83 -6.39
N ASP A 29 14.62 3.94 -5.83
CA ASP A 29 15.06 3.91 -4.43
C ASP A 29 13.93 3.34 -3.56
N PRO A 30 14.18 2.21 -2.85
CA PRO A 30 13.14 1.57 -2.08
C PRO A 30 12.75 2.46 -0.91
N LEU A 31 11.48 2.37 -0.50
CA LEU A 31 11.07 3.03 0.73
C LEU A 31 11.80 2.42 1.92
N THR A 32 12.29 3.28 2.80
CA THR A 32 12.85 2.89 4.08
C THR A 32 11.75 2.30 4.96
N ARG A 33 12.14 1.50 5.96
CA ARG A 33 11.19 0.97 6.96
C ARG A 33 10.39 2.07 7.67
N ALA A 34 11.01 3.24 7.87
CA ALA A 34 10.35 4.39 8.49
C ALA A 34 9.27 4.99 7.57
N GLU A 35 9.57 5.15 6.28
CA GLU A 35 8.62 5.64 5.27
C GLU A 35 7.44 4.68 5.10
N ILE A 36 7.69 3.37 5.00
CA ILE A 36 6.62 2.35 4.93
C ILE A 36 5.75 2.40 6.19
N LYS A 37 6.38 2.55 7.38
CA LYS A 37 5.66 2.66 8.65
C LYS A 37 4.77 3.91 8.68
N ALA A 38 5.28 5.06 8.22
CA ALA A 38 4.52 6.29 8.17
C ALA A 38 3.31 6.16 7.22
N LEU A 39 3.51 5.61 6.03
CA LEU A 39 2.45 5.33 5.06
C LEU A 39 1.37 4.41 5.66
N ARG A 40 1.78 3.31 6.30
CA ARG A 40 0.88 2.38 6.99
C ARG A 40 0.06 3.10 8.07
N GLN A 41 0.71 3.92 8.92
CA GLN A 41 0.02 4.69 9.97
C GLN A 41 -0.93 5.74 9.39
N GLY A 42 -0.57 6.33 8.25
CA GLY A 42 -1.38 7.30 7.52
C GLY A 42 -2.77 6.75 7.16
N VAL A 43 -2.84 5.49 6.75
CA VAL A 43 -4.12 4.83 6.41
C VAL A 43 -4.77 4.18 7.64
N GLU A 44 -4.01 3.54 8.52
CA GLU A 44 -4.53 2.81 9.70
C GLU A 44 -5.40 3.69 10.61
N ARG A 45 -5.06 4.97 10.75
CA ARG A 45 -5.83 5.90 11.60
C ARG A 45 -7.27 6.14 11.13
N CYS A 46 -7.57 5.91 9.84
CA CYS A 46 -8.93 6.00 9.30
C CYS A 46 -9.60 4.64 9.18
N TRP A 47 -8.87 3.54 9.37
CA TRP A 47 -9.45 2.21 9.35
C TRP A 47 -10.19 1.92 10.66
N ASN A 48 -11.49 2.19 10.65
CA ASN A 48 -12.37 1.99 11.81
C ASN A 48 -12.67 0.50 12.05
N THR A 49 -11.75 -0.19 12.71
CA THR A 49 -11.86 -1.61 13.05
C THR A 49 -12.96 -1.90 14.09
N ALA A 50 -13.34 -0.92 14.91
CA ALA A 50 -14.38 -1.10 15.94
C ALA A 50 -15.79 -1.30 15.35
N LYS A 51 -16.01 -0.98 14.08
CA LYS A 51 -17.27 -1.17 13.36
C LYS A 51 -17.32 -2.47 12.56
N LEU A 52 -16.23 -3.23 12.50
CA LEU A 52 -16.15 -4.49 11.78
C LEU A 52 -16.73 -5.63 12.63
N SER A 53 -17.35 -6.60 11.96
CA SER A 53 -17.68 -7.87 12.58
C SER A 53 -16.40 -8.63 12.94
N ARG A 54 -16.51 -9.64 13.83
CA ARG A 54 -15.37 -10.52 14.12
C ARG A 54 -14.86 -11.21 12.86
N ALA A 55 -15.76 -11.69 12.00
CA ALA A 55 -15.38 -12.33 10.75
C ALA A 55 -14.60 -11.37 9.83
N ALA A 56 -15.07 -10.12 9.69
CA ALA A 56 -14.37 -9.11 8.89
C ALA A 56 -13.03 -8.65 9.48
N LEU A 57 -12.83 -8.75 10.80
CA LEU A 57 -11.53 -8.49 11.42
C LEU A 57 -10.50 -9.59 11.13
N GLU A 58 -10.95 -10.82 10.93
CA GLU A 58 -10.13 -11.99 10.60
C GLU A 58 -9.97 -12.20 9.08
N ALA A 59 -10.80 -11.52 8.27
CA ALA A 59 -10.60 -11.46 6.83
C ALA A 59 -9.24 -10.83 6.52
N ASP A 60 -8.58 -11.37 5.48
CA ASP A 60 -7.30 -10.87 5.01
C ASP A 60 -7.40 -10.57 3.52
N ILE A 61 -7.47 -9.28 3.19
CA ILE A 61 -7.64 -8.78 1.82
C ILE A 61 -6.44 -7.96 1.37
N VAL A 62 -6.23 -7.90 0.06
CA VAL A 62 -5.25 -7.01 -0.57
C VAL A 62 -5.98 -6.05 -1.51
N VAL A 63 -5.77 -4.76 -1.28
CA VAL A 63 -6.40 -3.66 -2.02
C VAL A 63 -5.31 -2.91 -2.79
N ALA A 64 -5.47 -2.79 -4.10
CA ALA A 64 -4.66 -1.90 -4.92
C ALA A 64 -5.19 -0.47 -4.83
N VAL A 65 -4.30 0.51 -4.85
CA VAL A 65 -4.64 1.93 -4.92
C VAL A 65 -3.53 2.72 -5.60
N TRP A 66 -3.91 3.72 -6.38
CA TRP A 66 -2.99 4.64 -7.02
C TRP A 66 -3.03 6.02 -6.36
N LEU A 67 -1.86 6.66 -6.29
CA LEU A 67 -1.68 7.99 -5.70
C LEU A 67 -1.20 8.99 -6.75
N ARG A 68 -1.59 10.25 -6.59
CA ARG A 68 -1.01 11.38 -7.32
C ARG A 68 0.38 11.75 -6.74
N PRO A 69 1.18 12.58 -7.44
CA PRO A 69 2.49 13.02 -6.94
C PRO A 69 2.48 13.76 -5.60
N ASP A 70 1.34 14.32 -5.19
CA ASP A 70 1.15 14.96 -3.89
C ASP A 70 0.74 13.96 -2.78
N GLY A 71 0.72 12.66 -3.10
CA GLY A 71 0.32 11.59 -2.19
C GLY A 71 -1.19 11.41 -2.05
N THR A 72 -2.02 12.20 -2.76
CA THR A 72 -3.48 12.06 -2.68
C THR A 72 -3.96 10.81 -3.41
N VAL A 73 -4.98 10.14 -2.86
CA VAL A 73 -5.58 8.96 -3.48
C VAL A 73 -6.37 9.34 -4.74
N ILE A 74 -6.24 8.53 -5.79
CA ILE A 74 -7.12 8.55 -6.96
C ILE A 74 -8.30 7.62 -6.65
N GLU A 75 -9.47 8.19 -6.39
CA GLU A 75 -10.63 7.45 -5.84
C GLU A 75 -11.02 6.23 -6.69
N ASP A 76 -11.12 6.40 -8.00
CA ASP A 76 -11.53 5.32 -8.93
C ASP A 76 -10.49 4.22 -9.13
N SER A 77 -9.29 4.35 -8.53
CA SER A 77 -8.23 3.32 -8.63
C SER A 77 -8.31 2.25 -7.54
N ILE A 78 -9.15 2.44 -6.52
CA ILE A 78 -9.17 1.54 -5.35
C ILE A 78 -9.87 0.23 -5.72
N ALA A 79 -9.13 -0.86 -5.75
CA ALA A 79 -9.67 -2.16 -6.17
C ALA A 79 -9.27 -3.29 -5.22
N LEU A 80 -10.22 -4.19 -4.90
CA LEU A 80 -9.89 -5.46 -4.27
C LEU A 80 -9.20 -6.35 -5.28
N ILE A 81 -7.93 -6.69 -5.05
CA ILE A 81 -7.15 -7.52 -5.98
C ILE A 81 -6.92 -8.95 -5.47
N LYS A 82 -7.09 -9.18 -4.16
CA LYS A 82 -6.97 -10.51 -3.55
C LYS A 82 -7.75 -10.62 -2.25
N SER A 83 -8.33 -11.79 -2.01
CA SER A 83 -8.73 -12.25 -0.67
C SER A 83 -7.92 -13.50 -0.33
N ARG A 84 -7.31 -13.52 0.87
CA ARG A 84 -6.55 -14.65 1.41
C ARG A 84 -7.37 -15.47 2.40
N SER A 85 -8.30 -14.84 3.11
CA SER A 85 -9.19 -15.49 4.09
C SER A 85 -10.44 -14.66 4.33
N GLY A 86 -11.47 -15.30 4.88
CA GLY A 86 -12.80 -14.73 5.13
C GLY A 86 -13.82 -15.27 4.13
N ASP A 87 -15.07 -15.34 4.57
CA ASP A 87 -16.21 -15.56 3.66
C ASP A 87 -16.53 -14.27 2.87
N ASP A 88 -17.39 -14.39 1.86
CA ASP A 88 -17.69 -13.27 0.95
C ASP A 88 -18.25 -12.04 1.70
N GLU A 89 -19.07 -12.25 2.73
CA GLU A 89 -19.63 -11.18 3.54
C GLU A 89 -18.55 -10.45 4.36
N ALA A 90 -17.67 -11.21 5.02
CA ALA A 90 -16.54 -10.67 5.77
C ALA A 90 -15.55 -9.92 4.86
N VAL A 91 -15.27 -10.46 3.68
CA VAL A 91 -14.41 -9.84 2.66
C VAL A 91 -15.01 -8.53 2.17
N ALA A 92 -16.31 -8.51 1.85
CA ALA A 92 -17.00 -7.30 1.42
C ALA A 92 -16.96 -6.21 2.50
N GLN A 93 -17.27 -6.58 3.75
CA GLN A 93 -17.25 -5.64 4.87
C GLN A 93 -15.84 -5.08 5.14
N ALA A 94 -14.81 -5.92 5.04
CA ALA A 94 -13.42 -5.52 5.17
C ALA A 94 -12.99 -4.57 4.05
N TYR A 95 -13.38 -4.86 2.80
CA TYR A 95 -13.09 -4.02 1.64
C TYR A 95 -13.76 -2.66 1.76
N ASP A 96 -15.04 -2.61 2.13
CA ASP A 96 -15.76 -1.35 2.35
C ASP A 96 -15.06 -0.47 3.41
N ALA A 97 -14.54 -1.08 4.47
CA ALA A 97 -13.79 -0.37 5.49
C ALA A 97 -12.42 0.12 4.99
N ALA A 98 -11.70 -0.69 4.22
CA ALA A 98 -10.42 -0.33 3.61
C ALA A 98 -10.59 0.81 2.60
N HIS A 99 -11.59 0.70 1.70
CA HIS A 99 -11.94 1.70 0.70
C HIS A 99 -12.25 3.05 1.36
N ARG A 100 -13.12 3.07 2.38
CA ARG A 100 -13.40 4.30 3.15
C ARG A 100 -12.15 4.87 3.82
N ALA A 101 -11.28 4.02 4.39
CA ALA A 101 -10.07 4.50 5.05
C ALA A 101 -9.13 5.21 4.08
N LEU A 102 -8.95 4.64 2.88
CA LEU A 102 -8.15 5.23 1.80
C LEU A 102 -8.75 6.56 1.32
N LEU A 103 -10.07 6.65 1.14
CA LEU A 103 -10.71 7.90 0.75
C LEU A 103 -10.58 8.99 1.82
N VAL A 104 -10.81 8.66 3.09
CA VAL A 104 -10.79 9.66 4.17
C VAL A 104 -9.37 10.14 4.48
N CYS A 105 -8.42 9.22 4.67
CA CYS A 105 -7.04 9.57 5.02
C CYS A 105 -6.18 9.93 3.80
N GLY A 106 -6.53 9.45 2.61
CA GLY A 106 -5.85 9.78 1.36
C GLY A 106 -6.25 11.12 0.75
N LYS A 107 -7.35 11.74 1.21
CA LYS A 107 -7.85 13.01 0.69
C LYS A 107 -6.85 14.16 0.81
N THR A 108 -6.06 14.19 1.88
CA THR A 108 -5.07 15.27 2.14
C THR A 108 -3.65 14.86 1.79
N GLY A 109 -3.47 13.71 1.14
CA GLY A 109 -2.17 13.13 0.87
C GLY A 109 -1.70 12.18 1.98
N LEU A 110 -1.18 11.03 1.59
CA LEU A 110 -0.50 10.10 2.48
C LEU A 110 0.97 10.53 2.71
N PRO A 111 1.59 10.19 3.84
CA PRO A 111 2.97 10.55 4.13
C PRO A 111 3.94 9.70 3.29
N VAL A 112 4.31 10.20 2.13
CA VAL A 112 5.23 9.56 1.18
C VAL A 112 6.34 10.53 0.75
N PRO A 113 7.57 10.03 0.50
CA PRO A 113 8.69 10.87 0.05
C PRO A 113 8.51 11.30 -1.41
N LEU A 114 8.39 12.60 -1.66
CA LEU A 114 8.09 13.18 -2.98
C LEU A 114 9.15 12.83 -4.04
N ASP A 115 10.40 12.67 -3.62
CA ASP A 115 11.55 12.30 -4.46
C ASP A 115 11.49 10.86 -4.97
N LYS A 116 10.59 10.01 -4.44
CA LYS A 116 10.48 8.58 -4.80
C LYS A 116 9.14 8.19 -5.42
N TYR A 117 8.45 9.13 -6.07
CA TYR A 117 7.10 8.91 -6.61
C TYR A 117 6.95 7.63 -7.45
N ALA A 118 7.94 7.30 -8.28
CA ALA A 118 7.94 6.09 -9.08
C ALA A 118 7.84 4.78 -8.26
N THR A 119 8.29 4.80 -7.00
CA THR A 119 8.27 3.65 -6.08
C THR A 119 6.89 3.45 -5.44
N TRP A 120 6.10 4.50 -5.25
CA TRP A 120 4.88 4.45 -4.43
C TRP A 120 3.59 4.95 -5.10
N ARG A 121 3.64 5.35 -6.38
CA ARG A 121 2.43 5.75 -7.13
C ARG A 121 1.36 4.66 -7.24
N GLU A 122 1.77 3.39 -7.12
CA GLU A 122 0.92 2.20 -7.20
C GLU A 122 1.23 1.31 -5.99
N LEU A 123 0.23 1.11 -5.14
CA LEU A 123 0.38 0.42 -3.85
C LEU A 123 -0.56 -0.76 -3.77
N GLU A 124 -0.08 -1.84 -3.15
CA GLU A 124 -0.90 -2.95 -2.69
C GLU A 124 -0.90 -2.95 -1.15
N MET A 125 -2.07 -2.79 -0.56
CA MET A 125 -2.23 -2.74 0.89
C MET A 125 -2.99 -3.97 1.39
N SER A 126 -2.37 -4.67 2.33
CA SER A 126 -2.96 -5.81 3.02
C SER A 126 -3.70 -5.35 4.28
N PHE A 127 -5.01 -5.58 4.30
CA PHE A 127 -5.89 -5.34 5.44
C PHE A 127 -6.29 -6.68 6.06
N GLY A 128 -5.75 -6.94 7.25
CA GLY A 128 -6.02 -8.15 8.02
C GLY A 128 -5.30 -8.14 9.36
N ASN A 129 -5.48 -9.20 10.14
CA ASN A 129 -4.87 -9.38 11.46
C ASN A 129 -3.48 -10.05 11.42
N SER A 130 -3.11 -10.66 10.29
CA SER A 130 -1.86 -11.43 10.11
C SER A 130 -0.57 -10.63 10.34
N GLY A 131 -0.62 -9.29 10.30
CA GLY A 131 0.51 -8.40 10.64
C GLY A 131 0.44 -7.74 12.03
N ARG A 132 -0.52 -8.12 12.89
CA ARG A 132 -0.70 -7.58 14.26
C ARG A 132 -0.22 -8.53 15.37
N THR A 133 0.27 -9.70 15.02
CA THR A 133 0.90 -10.62 15.99
C THR A 133 2.27 -10.08 16.38
N LYS A 134 2.35 -9.68 17.65
CA LYS A 134 3.52 -9.24 18.44
C LYS A 134 4.90 -9.59 17.89
#